data_AF-A9RIN4-F1
#
_entry.id   AF-A9RIN4-F1
#
_cell.length_a   1.000
_cell.length_b   1.000
_cell.length_c   1.000
_cell.angle_alpha   90.00
_cell.angle_beta   90.00
_cell.angle_gamma   90.00
#
_symmetry.space_group_name_H-M   'P 1'
#
loop_
_entity.id
_entity.type
_entity.pdbx_description
1 polymer ?
#
loop_
_entity_poly.entity_id
_entity_poly.type
_entity_poly.pdbx_seq_one_letter_code
_entity_poly.pdbx_strand_id
1 'polypeptide(L)'
;MALNRKRKAGQVYGVPLSGNLLAKSGVFPDHRTCGDDFRKKWIEDLSQRKRLRALAEHVPHGYQRRTIFEALIKHDVPLLRATWFIKIIFLNQVKPMSIGMSAGGPDKSQSKRVGLWTKNVLEYTQSLLDDLCQTGGASGSHSQILSVRGDSVENEPDLLAKWRYIVSLEQWHYIEGLLNRTQVVDWALKQLQEKESVEALELLLPILLELIDGISMSQTHSRMLVELCLQWLRKLYPLGHVPSIGDNSRNNQVADTLVKLLQYLVLVIPDTFVALDCFPLPQCVSLGGSESSAIESSSNDLGRVNSVVEDRSIMYAKGKRKTYSEVGVVESVDLIEKRNASLASAVSPTLLRNNEGKIVQALDKAHGNITSDNKSFSSNKVHMCPMPLQ
;
A
#
# COMPACT_ATOMS: atom_id res chain seq x y z
N MET A 1 -38.66 27.10 35.91
CA MET A 1 -37.37 26.51 35.51
C MET A 1 -37.39 26.26 34.01
N ALA A 2 -36.75 27.13 33.22
CA ALA A 2 -36.74 27.03 31.77
C ALA A 2 -35.65 26.06 31.29
N LEU A 3 -36.05 25.04 30.53
CA LEU A 3 -35.17 24.13 29.81
C LEU A 3 -34.27 24.94 28.86
N ASN A 4 -32.99 25.06 29.19
CA ASN A 4 -32.02 25.73 28.34
C ASN A 4 -31.58 24.79 27.21
N ARG A 5 -32.49 24.52 26.27
CA ARG A 5 -32.21 23.77 25.04
C ARG A 5 -31.45 24.72 24.10
N LYS A 6 -30.15 24.92 24.36
CA LYS A 6 -29.24 25.61 23.44
C LYS A 6 -29.19 24.80 22.14
N ARG A 7 -30.07 25.13 21.18
CA ARG A 7 -29.91 24.72 19.78
C ARG A 7 -28.56 25.27 19.32
N LYS A 8 -27.60 24.40 19.02
CA LYS A 8 -26.30 24.82 18.46
C LYS A 8 -26.57 25.49 17.11
N ALA A 9 -26.32 26.80 17.04
CA ALA A 9 -26.47 27.58 15.83
C ALA A 9 -25.52 27.04 14.74
N GLY A 10 -26.08 26.67 13.57
CA GLY A 10 -25.35 26.64 12.30
C GLY A 10 -24.63 25.37 11.86
N GLN A 11 -24.87 24.19 12.44
CA GLN A 11 -24.34 22.94 11.86
C GLN A 11 -25.29 22.42 10.77
N VAL A 12 -24.99 22.73 9.51
CA VAL A 12 -25.58 22.00 8.37
C VAL A 12 -25.00 20.59 8.41
N TYR A 13 -25.85 19.58 8.60
CA TYR A 13 -25.44 18.19 8.51
C TYR A 13 -24.95 17.90 7.09
N GLY A 14 -23.81 17.19 6.96
CA GLY A 14 -23.23 16.84 5.67
C GLY A 14 -22.14 17.80 5.16
N VAL A 15 -21.89 18.93 5.83
CA VAL A 15 -20.76 19.82 5.51
C VAL A 15 -19.57 19.51 6.43
N PRO A 16 -18.36 19.27 5.89
CA PRO A 16 -17.16 19.04 6.71
C PRO A 16 -16.88 20.21 7.65
N LEU A 17 -16.57 19.91 8.91
CA LEU A 17 -16.08 20.90 9.87
C LEU A 17 -14.67 21.35 9.48
N SER A 18 -14.51 22.61 9.09
CA SER A 18 -13.24 23.15 8.60
C SER A 18 -13.00 24.60 9.02
N GLY A 19 -11.73 25.01 8.97
CA GLY A 19 -11.30 26.39 9.21
C GLY A 19 -11.78 26.96 10.54
N ASN A 20 -12.32 28.18 10.50
CA ASN A 20 -12.73 28.95 11.68
C ASN A 20 -13.83 28.27 12.52
N LEU A 21 -14.56 27.29 11.97
CA LEU A 21 -15.56 26.52 12.73
C LEU A 21 -14.91 25.65 13.81
N LEU A 22 -13.69 25.18 13.57
CA LEU A 22 -12.94 24.37 14.53
C LEU A 22 -12.42 25.20 15.72
N ALA A 23 -12.32 26.53 15.56
CA ALA A 23 -11.88 27.42 16.64
C ALA A 23 -12.99 27.74 17.65
N LYS A 24 -14.25 27.44 17.33
CA LYS A 24 -15.40 27.74 18.19
C LYS A 24 -15.61 26.62 19.21
N SER A 25 -15.73 27.00 20.49
CA SER A 25 -16.05 26.06 21.57
C SER A 25 -17.42 25.40 21.35
N GLY A 26 -17.53 24.11 21.66
CA GLY A 26 -18.78 23.36 21.58
C GLY A 26 -19.19 22.89 20.17
N VAL A 27 -18.36 23.08 19.14
CA VAL A 27 -18.64 22.57 17.78
C VAL A 27 -18.42 21.06 17.66
N PHE A 28 -17.47 20.52 18.43
CA PHE A 28 -17.21 19.09 18.59
C PHE A 28 -17.20 18.72 20.09
N PRO A 29 -17.29 17.42 20.44
CA PRO A 29 -17.24 16.98 21.83
C PRO A 29 -15.91 17.26 22.51
N ASP A 30 -15.95 17.81 23.73
CA ASP A 30 -14.76 17.97 24.58
C ASP A 30 -14.49 16.69 25.39
N HIS A 31 -13.22 16.42 25.68
CA HIS A 31 -12.85 15.33 26.57
C HIS A 31 -13.21 15.63 28.02
N ARG A 32 -13.54 14.58 28.77
CA ARG A 32 -13.80 14.64 30.21
C ARG A 32 -12.95 13.63 30.97
N THR A 33 -12.46 14.04 32.13
CA THR A 33 -11.83 13.13 33.09
C THR A 33 -12.87 12.15 33.62
N CYS A 34 -12.52 10.87 33.66
CA CYS A 34 -13.39 9.81 34.15
C CYS A 34 -12.53 8.69 34.77
N GLY A 35 -13.14 7.89 35.64
CA GLY A 35 -12.52 6.68 36.18
C GLY A 35 -12.31 5.61 35.10
N ASP A 36 -11.45 4.64 35.39
CA ASP A 36 -11.05 3.60 34.43
C ASP A 36 -12.21 2.67 34.05
N ASP A 37 -13.11 2.33 34.97
CA ASP A 37 -14.28 1.49 34.67
C ASP A 37 -15.23 2.16 33.67
N PHE A 38 -15.45 3.47 33.84
CA PHE A 38 -16.23 4.24 32.87
C PHE A 38 -15.53 4.27 31.51
N ARG A 39 -14.21 4.43 31.50
CA ARG A 39 -13.41 4.48 30.27
C ARG A 39 -13.50 3.15 29.50
N LYS A 40 -13.34 2.02 30.20
CA LYS A 40 -13.52 0.66 29.65
C LYS A 40 -14.92 0.44 29.09
N LYS A 41 -15.95 0.76 29.87
CA LYS A 41 -17.34 0.64 29.41
C LYS A 41 -17.64 1.54 28.21
N TRP A 42 -17.06 2.73 28.17
CA TRP A 42 -17.27 3.67 27.07
C TRP A 42 -16.68 3.17 25.75
N ILE A 43 -15.49 2.56 25.78
CA ILE A 43 -14.87 2.02 24.56
C ILE A 43 -15.61 0.74 24.08
N GLU A 44 -16.12 -0.06 25.00
CA GLU A 44 -17.02 -1.18 24.67
C GLU A 44 -18.31 -0.67 24.03
N ASP A 45 -18.95 0.35 24.62
CA ASP A 45 -20.10 1.01 24.01
C ASP A 45 -19.77 1.64 22.63
N LEU A 46 -18.51 2.05 22.42
CA LEU A 46 -18.01 2.54 21.14
C LEU A 46 -17.91 1.41 20.11
N SER A 47 -17.53 0.18 20.46
CA SER A 47 -17.55 -0.93 19.48
C SER A 47 -18.97 -1.38 19.15
N GLN A 48 -19.90 -1.22 20.10
CA GLN A 48 -21.30 -1.60 19.96
C GLN A 48 -22.15 -0.58 19.17
N ARG A 49 -23.44 -0.89 18.99
CA ARG A 49 -24.41 -0.05 18.24
C ARG A 49 -24.91 1.18 19.00
N LYS A 50 -24.29 1.58 20.12
CA LYS A 50 -24.68 2.79 20.85
C LYS A 50 -24.56 4.01 19.95
N ARG A 51 -25.55 4.92 19.98
CA ARG A 51 -25.56 6.10 19.11
C ARG A 51 -24.39 7.03 19.45
N LEU A 52 -23.62 7.46 18.44
CA LEU A 52 -22.49 8.39 18.63
C LEU A 52 -22.90 9.69 19.34
N ARG A 53 -24.14 10.17 19.13
CA ARG A 53 -24.67 11.34 19.84
C ARG A 53 -24.71 11.14 21.36
N ALA A 54 -25.02 9.93 21.83
CA ALA A 54 -25.03 9.63 23.27
C ALA A 54 -23.59 9.52 23.81
N LEU A 55 -22.69 8.89 23.05
CA LEU A 55 -21.26 8.80 23.40
C LEU A 55 -20.58 10.17 23.46
N ALA A 56 -21.02 11.11 22.61
CA ALA A 56 -20.50 12.47 22.52
C ALA A 56 -20.75 13.34 23.77
N GLU A 57 -21.68 12.95 24.65
CA GLU A 57 -21.95 13.72 25.88
C GLU A 57 -20.78 13.66 26.87
N HIS A 58 -20.10 12.51 26.91
CA HIS A 58 -19.01 12.22 27.84
C HIS A 58 -17.93 11.39 27.14
N VAL A 59 -17.07 12.04 26.35
CA VAL A 59 -15.91 11.39 25.71
C VAL A 59 -14.76 11.30 26.72
N PRO A 60 -14.24 10.10 27.01
CA PRO A 60 -13.21 9.93 28.03
C PRO A 60 -11.86 10.49 27.59
N HIS A 61 -11.17 11.18 28.50
CA HIS A 61 -9.75 11.49 28.35
C HIS A 61 -8.87 10.25 28.68
N GLY A 62 -7.61 10.27 28.25
CA GLY A 62 -6.59 9.28 28.65
C GLY A 62 -6.12 8.33 27.54
N TYR A 63 -6.78 8.35 26.38
CA TYR A 63 -6.35 7.59 25.21
C TYR A 63 -5.37 8.39 24.35
N GLN A 64 -4.10 8.00 24.37
CA GLN A 64 -3.02 8.68 23.66
C GLN A 64 -1.95 7.69 23.18
N ARG A 65 -1.36 7.95 22.01
CA ARG A 65 -0.29 7.14 21.42
C ARG A 65 -0.67 5.65 21.36
N ARG A 66 0.05 4.76 22.04
CA ARG A 66 -0.19 3.32 22.04
C ARG A 66 -1.55 2.93 22.66
N THR A 67 -2.01 3.61 23.70
CA THR A 67 -3.21 3.18 24.45
C THR A 67 -4.51 3.33 23.68
N ILE A 68 -4.58 4.26 22.70
CA ILE A 68 -5.74 4.36 21.83
C ILE A 68 -5.83 3.15 20.90
N PHE A 69 -4.71 2.70 20.32
CA PHE A 69 -4.69 1.55 19.43
C PHE A 69 -5.05 0.27 20.18
N GLU A 70 -4.44 0.04 21.34
CA GLU A 70 -4.71 -1.13 22.17
C GLU A 70 -6.19 -1.21 22.56
N ALA A 71 -6.80 -0.09 22.93
CA ALA A 71 -8.23 -0.06 23.28
C ALA A 71 -9.14 -0.29 22.07
N LEU A 72 -8.83 0.32 20.91
CA LEU A 72 -9.61 0.12 19.70
C LEU A 72 -9.57 -1.33 19.21
N ILE A 73 -8.38 -1.94 19.26
CA ILE A 73 -8.15 -3.33 18.81
C ILE A 73 -8.78 -4.32 19.79
N LYS A 74 -8.56 -4.14 21.10
CA LYS A 74 -9.11 -5.03 22.13
C LYS A 74 -10.63 -5.17 22.05
N HIS A 75 -11.32 -4.09 21.70
CA HIS A 75 -12.77 -4.06 21.61
C HIS A 75 -13.29 -4.22 20.17
N ASP A 76 -12.43 -4.46 19.19
CA ASP A 76 -12.75 -4.57 17.76
C ASP A 76 -13.69 -3.42 17.28
N VAL A 77 -13.26 -2.19 17.54
CA VAL A 77 -14.08 -1.02 17.23
C VAL A 77 -14.19 -0.83 15.72
N PRO A 78 -15.39 -0.72 15.12
CA PRO A 78 -15.52 -0.52 13.68
C PRO A 78 -14.77 0.74 13.18
N LEU A 79 -14.05 0.64 12.06
CA LEU A 79 -13.15 1.69 11.55
C LEU A 79 -13.79 3.08 11.46
N LEU A 80 -15.07 3.16 11.03
CA LEU A 80 -15.80 4.42 10.96
C LEU A 80 -15.97 5.08 12.34
N ARG A 81 -16.25 4.28 13.38
CA ARG A 81 -16.44 4.74 14.76
C ARG A 81 -15.11 5.04 15.43
N ALA A 82 -14.08 4.24 15.15
CA ALA A 82 -12.70 4.52 15.54
C ALA A 82 -12.25 5.88 14.96
N THR A 83 -12.48 6.10 13.67
CA THR A 83 -12.16 7.36 12.98
C THR A 83 -12.85 8.57 13.61
N TRP A 84 -14.14 8.43 13.96
CA TRP A 84 -14.87 9.48 14.66
C TRP A 84 -14.23 9.83 16.01
N PHE A 85 -13.88 8.81 16.80
CA PHE A 85 -13.24 9.00 18.10
C PHE A 85 -11.85 9.62 17.99
N ILE A 86 -11.03 9.14 17.05
CA ILE A 86 -9.69 9.67 16.75
C ILE A 86 -9.77 11.14 16.34
N LYS A 87 -10.70 11.51 15.46
CA LYS A 87 -10.93 12.91 15.06
C LYS A 87 -11.21 13.78 16.29
N ILE A 88 -12.05 13.32 17.23
CA ILE A 88 -12.31 14.05 18.48
C ILE A 88 -11.04 14.20 19.31
N ILE A 89 -10.25 13.13 19.46
CA ILE A 89 -9.01 13.16 20.24
C ILE A 89 -8.04 14.22 19.70
N PHE A 90 -7.76 14.21 18.40
CA PHE A 90 -6.78 15.14 17.81
C PHE A 90 -7.30 16.58 17.72
N LEU A 91 -8.62 16.77 17.58
CA LEU A 91 -9.23 18.10 17.69
C LEU A 91 -9.09 18.70 19.10
N ASN A 92 -9.14 17.86 20.14
CA ASN A 92 -8.95 18.29 21.53
C ASN A 92 -7.46 18.51 21.90
N GLN A 93 -6.55 17.71 21.34
CA GLN A 93 -5.10 17.82 21.61
C GLN A 93 -4.46 19.05 20.94
N VAL A 94 -4.86 19.37 19.71
CA VAL A 94 -4.29 20.49 18.93
C VAL A 94 -5.39 21.46 18.56
N LYS A 95 -5.62 22.44 19.44
CA LYS A 95 -6.61 23.50 19.22
C LYS A 95 -6.15 24.48 18.13
N PRO A 96 -7.05 24.95 17.25
CA PRO A 96 -6.73 26.05 16.35
C PRO A 96 -6.32 27.29 17.16
N MET A 97 -5.21 27.93 16.77
CA MET A 97 -4.76 29.16 17.42
C MET A 97 -5.82 30.25 17.20
N SER A 98 -6.21 30.96 18.26
CA SER A 98 -7.16 32.06 18.18
C SER A 98 -6.62 33.16 17.27
N ILE A 99 -7.48 33.64 16.36
CA ILE A 99 -7.19 34.75 15.45
C ILE A 99 -6.76 35.96 16.28
N GLY A 100 -5.48 36.35 16.15
CA GLY A 100 -4.89 37.46 16.88
C GLY A 100 -3.44 37.72 16.52
N MET A 101 -2.68 36.71 16.08
CA MET A 101 -1.33 36.90 15.54
C MET A 101 -1.11 36.02 14.31
N SER A 102 -0.82 36.64 13.17
CA SER A 102 -0.59 36.06 11.84
C SER A 102 -1.85 35.79 11.00
N ALA A 103 -2.26 36.84 10.28
CA ALA A 103 -2.96 36.70 9.01
C ALA A 103 -1.97 36.12 7.99
N GLY A 104 -2.12 34.85 7.60
CA GLY A 104 -1.38 34.28 6.47
C GLY A 104 -1.13 32.77 6.54
N GLY A 105 -1.89 32.01 5.77
CA GLY A 105 -1.53 30.66 5.31
C GLY A 105 -2.47 29.51 5.75
N PRO A 106 -2.49 28.40 4.98
CA PRO A 106 -3.36 27.24 5.23
C PRO A 106 -3.17 26.68 6.65
N ASP A 107 -4.26 26.17 7.23
CA ASP A 107 -4.44 25.82 8.64
C ASP A 107 -3.27 24.99 9.23
N LYS A 108 -2.26 25.69 9.78
CA LYS A 108 -1.09 25.08 10.46
C LYS A 108 -1.51 24.12 11.57
N SER A 109 -2.70 24.27 12.16
CA SER A 109 -3.20 23.36 13.19
C SER A 109 -3.64 22.02 12.62
N GLN A 110 -4.23 22.01 11.41
CA GLN A 110 -4.57 20.78 10.70
C GLN A 110 -3.31 20.00 10.35
N SER A 111 -2.31 20.63 9.73
CA SER A 111 -1.06 19.94 9.37
C SER A 111 -0.36 19.37 10.60
N LYS A 112 -0.41 20.06 11.74
CA LYS A 112 0.09 19.54 13.03
C LYS A 112 -0.70 18.32 13.51
N ARG A 113 -2.04 18.33 13.42
CA ARG A 113 -2.89 17.17 13.76
C ARG A 113 -2.56 15.96 12.89
N VAL A 114 -2.52 16.15 11.57
CA VAL A 114 -2.19 15.10 10.60
C VAL A 114 -0.78 14.56 10.85
N GLY A 115 0.21 15.43 11.04
CA GLY A 115 1.59 15.01 11.33
C GLY A 115 1.72 14.22 12.64
N LEU A 116 1.05 14.67 13.70
CA LEU A 116 1.06 13.95 14.99
C LEU A 116 0.35 12.59 14.89
N TRP A 117 -0.79 12.54 14.18
CA TRP A 117 -1.51 11.29 13.98
C TRP A 117 -0.70 10.30 13.16
N THR A 118 -0.13 10.76 12.04
CA THR A 118 0.75 9.95 11.17
C THR A 118 1.90 9.36 11.98
N LYS A 119 2.58 10.18 12.78
CA LYS A 119 3.66 9.71 13.66
C LYS A 119 3.20 8.58 14.59
N ASN A 120 2.07 8.75 15.28
CA ASN A 120 1.59 7.73 16.22
C ASN A 120 1.20 6.42 15.52
N VAL A 121 0.58 6.49 14.34
CA VAL A 121 0.22 5.31 13.53
C VAL A 121 1.47 4.57 13.08
N LEU A 122 2.46 5.28 12.54
CA LEU A 122 3.70 4.68 12.05
C LEU A 122 4.52 4.08 13.20
N GLU A 123 4.62 4.74 14.35
CA GLU A 123 5.32 4.20 15.53
C GLU A 123 4.67 2.90 16.05
N TYR A 124 3.34 2.85 16.09
CA TYR A 124 2.64 1.65 16.55
C TYR A 124 2.75 0.51 15.53
N THR A 125 2.56 0.81 14.24
CA THR A 125 2.68 -0.16 13.14
C THR A 125 4.10 -0.72 13.07
N GLN A 126 5.12 0.14 13.21
CA GLN A 126 6.52 -0.27 13.32
C GLN A 126 6.73 -1.27 14.46
N SER A 127 6.22 -0.96 15.66
CA SER A 127 6.40 -1.86 16.81
C SER A 127 5.77 -3.23 16.58
N LEU A 128 4.60 -3.30 15.93
CA LEU A 128 3.97 -4.57 15.59
C LEU A 128 4.75 -5.33 14.50
N LEU A 129 5.27 -4.62 13.49
CA LEU A 129 6.11 -5.22 12.45
C LEU A 129 7.36 -5.85 13.07
N ASP A 130 8.02 -5.13 13.98
CA ASP A 130 9.21 -5.60 14.68
C ASP A 130 8.92 -6.85 15.53
N ASP A 131 7.81 -6.85 16.28
CA ASP A 131 7.39 -7.99 17.11
C ASP A 131 7.06 -9.24 16.26
N LEU A 132 6.39 -9.04 15.12
CA LEU A 132 6.05 -10.13 14.18
C LEU A 132 7.30 -10.72 13.52
N CYS A 133 8.27 -9.87 13.14
CA CYS A 133 9.52 -10.33 12.54
C CYS A 133 10.40 -11.10 13.54
N GLN A 134 10.39 -10.71 14.82
CA GLN A 134 11.13 -11.42 15.87
C GLN A 134 10.51 -12.79 16.19
N THR A 135 9.18 -12.88 16.17
CA THR A 135 8.46 -14.12 16.47
C THR A 135 8.70 -15.20 15.41
N GLY A 136 8.85 -14.82 14.13
CA GLY A 136 9.13 -15.76 13.03
C GLY A 136 10.55 -16.33 13.03
N GLY A 137 11.52 -15.63 13.64
CA GLY A 137 12.93 -16.07 13.71
C GLY A 137 13.26 -17.03 14.86
N ALA A 138 12.37 -17.15 15.85
CA ALA A 138 12.58 -17.94 17.07
C ALA A 138 11.82 -19.27 17.09
N SER A 139 11.72 -19.94 15.93
CA SER A 139 11.31 -21.34 15.88
C SER A 139 12.47 -22.22 16.37
N GLY A 140 12.69 -22.21 17.69
CA GLY A 140 13.80 -22.87 18.35
C GLY A 140 14.02 -22.35 19.78
N SER A 141 13.12 -22.73 20.69
CA SER A 141 13.23 -22.64 22.15
C SER A 141 12.40 -21.54 22.83
N HIS A 142 11.62 -21.99 23.82
CA HIS A 142 10.83 -21.23 24.81
C HIS A 142 9.44 -20.70 24.39
N SER A 143 8.54 -21.63 24.08
CA SER A 143 7.10 -21.42 24.30
C SER A 143 6.41 -22.70 24.81
N GLN A 144 6.98 -23.30 25.86
CA GLN A 144 6.21 -24.16 26.76
C GLN A 144 6.70 -23.91 28.18
N ILE A 145 5.75 -23.89 29.11
CA ILE A 145 5.91 -23.62 30.55
C ILE A 145 5.90 -22.12 30.87
N LEU A 146 4.70 -21.54 30.87
CA LEU A 146 4.13 -20.81 32.02
C LEU A 146 2.61 -20.64 31.77
N SER A 147 1.89 -21.76 31.77
CA SER A 147 0.44 -21.78 31.94
C SER A 147 0.12 -22.55 33.21
N VAL A 148 0.38 -21.93 34.35
CA VAL A 148 -0.21 -22.34 35.63
C VAL A 148 -0.61 -21.09 36.40
N ARG A 149 -1.93 -20.88 36.43
CA ARG A 149 -2.75 -20.27 37.52
C ARG A 149 -3.08 -18.78 37.42
N GLY A 150 -4.36 -18.50 37.21
CA GLY A 150 -5.03 -17.30 37.75
C GLY A 150 -6.03 -16.61 36.81
N ASP A 151 -7.31 -16.98 36.94
CA ASP A 151 -8.54 -16.20 36.72
C ASP A 151 -8.63 -15.09 35.66
N SER A 152 -9.63 -15.26 34.77
CA SER A 152 -10.20 -14.26 33.84
C SER A 152 -9.26 -13.82 32.72
N VAL A 153 -8.96 -14.72 31.78
CA VAL A 153 -8.27 -14.34 30.54
C VAL A 153 -9.27 -13.54 29.68
N GLU A 154 -9.32 -12.22 29.87
CA GLU A 154 -9.75 -11.32 28.81
C GLU A 154 -8.95 -11.73 27.56
N ASN A 155 -9.63 -12.23 26.52
CA ASN A 155 -9.00 -12.67 25.27
C ASN A 155 -8.27 -11.48 24.63
N GLU A 156 -7.01 -11.27 24.99
CA GLU A 156 -6.16 -10.27 24.35
C GLU A 156 -5.94 -10.67 22.88
N PRO A 157 -6.17 -9.77 21.91
CA PRO A 157 -5.98 -10.08 20.51
C PRO A 157 -4.53 -10.49 20.21
N ASP A 158 -4.36 -11.51 19.38
CA ASP A 158 -3.04 -11.93 18.92
C ASP A 158 -2.35 -10.83 18.08
N LEU A 159 -1.04 -10.97 17.86
CA LEU A 159 -0.24 -9.97 17.14
C LEU A 159 -0.70 -9.78 15.69
N LEU A 160 -1.18 -10.83 15.02
CA LEU A 160 -1.65 -10.75 13.63
C LEU A 160 -3.00 -10.04 13.55
N ALA A 161 -3.89 -10.23 14.52
CA ALA A 161 -5.14 -9.50 14.65
C ALA A 161 -4.86 -8.01 14.90
N LYS A 162 -3.88 -7.68 15.77
CA LYS A 162 -3.41 -6.31 15.97
C LYS A 162 -2.88 -5.69 14.67
N TRP A 163 -2.06 -6.43 13.92
CA TRP A 163 -1.55 -6.04 12.62
C TRP A 163 -2.65 -5.76 11.59
N ARG A 164 -3.57 -6.72 11.39
CA ARG A 164 -4.68 -6.58 10.43
C ARG A 164 -5.53 -5.35 10.72
N TYR A 165 -5.86 -5.12 11.99
CA TYR A 165 -6.65 -3.96 12.39
C TYR A 165 -5.91 -2.66 12.11
N ILE A 166 -4.63 -2.53 12.51
CA ILE A 166 -3.90 -1.27 12.31
C ILE A 166 -3.69 -0.97 10.83
N VAL A 167 -3.35 -1.97 10.00
CA VAL A 167 -3.19 -1.79 8.56
C VAL A 167 -4.51 -1.36 7.91
N SER A 168 -5.63 -1.98 8.30
CA SER A 168 -6.95 -1.57 7.81
C SER A 168 -7.30 -0.13 8.21
N LEU A 169 -6.95 0.26 9.45
CA LEU A 169 -7.16 1.62 9.94
C LEU A 169 -6.27 2.64 9.21
N GLU A 170 -5.01 2.29 8.98
CA GLU A 170 -4.04 3.10 8.25
C GLU A 170 -4.50 3.35 6.81
N GLN A 171 -4.89 2.29 6.08
CA GLN A 171 -5.44 2.38 4.73
C GLN A 171 -6.69 3.29 4.69
N TRP A 172 -7.63 3.05 5.61
CA TRP A 172 -8.84 3.87 5.73
C TRP A 172 -8.51 5.35 5.97
N HIS A 173 -7.55 5.65 6.86
CA HIS A 173 -7.13 7.03 7.14
C HIS A 173 -6.27 7.66 6.05
N TYR A 174 -5.54 6.86 5.28
CA TYR A 174 -4.81 7.31 4.11
C TYR A 174 -5.78 7.82 3.03
N ILE A 175 -6.83 7.04 2.72
CA ILE A 175 -7.88 7.41 1.77
C ILE A 175 -8.64 8.66 2.23
N GLU A 176 -8.99 8.71 3.52
CA GLU A 176 -9.67 9.87 4.14
C GLU A 176 -8.78 11.14 4.24
N GLY A 177 -7.49 11.05 3.89
CA GLY A 177 -6.56 12.18 3.96
C GLY A 177 -6.22 12.62 5.40
N LEU A 178 -6.29 11.71 6.36
CA LEU A 178 -5.96 11.95 7.76
C LEU A 178 -4.48 11.66 8.08
N LEU A 179 -3.77 11.02 7.15
CA LEU A 179 -2.34 10.74 7.22
C LEU A 179 -1.57 11.59 6.22
N ASN A 180 -0.32 11.90 6.54
CA ASN A 180 0.61 12.47 5.60
C ASN A 180 1.06 11.39 4.60
N ARG A 181 0.58 11.50 3.36
CA ARG A 181 0.80 10.50 2.32
C ARG A 181 2.27 10.22 2.05
N THR A 182 3.10 11.26 2.01
CA THR A 182 4.53 11.14 1.75
C THR A 182 5.24 10.39 2.87
N GLN A 183 4.94 10.70 4.13
CA GLN A 183 5.55 10.02 5.28
C GLN A 183 5.18 8.53 5.34
N VAL A 184 3.95 8.16 4.97
CA VAL A 184 3.50 6.77 4.91
C VAL A 184 4.27 6.00 3.83
N VAL A 185 4.41 6.58 2.63
CA VAL A 185 5.18 5.99 1.53
C VAL A 185 6.66 5.86 1.88
N ASP A 186 7.26 6.92 2.42
CA ASP A 186 8.67 6.93 2.87
C ASP A 186 8.92 5.83 3.91
N TRP A 187 8.01 5.68 4.87
CA TRP A 187 8.10 4.64 5.90
C TRP A 187 8.02 3.24 5.28
N ALA A 188 7.02 2.97 4.42
CA ALA A 188 6.84 1.66 3.81
C ALA A 188 8.05 1.22 2.96
N LEU A 189 8.58 2.12 2.14
CA LEU A 189 9.78 1.86 1.33
C LEU A 189 11.03 1.67 2.20
N LYS A 190 11.17 2.47 3.26
CA LYS A 190 12.25 2.31 4.23
C LYS A 190 12.18 0.95 4.93
N GLN A 191 11.00 0.50 5.33
CA GLN A 191 10.84 -0.83 5.94
C GLN A 191 11.16 -1.96 4.96
N LEU A 192 10.76 -1.82 3.69
CA LEU A 192 11.11 -2.79 2.65
C LEU A 192 12.63 -2.89 2.40
N GLN A 193 13.35 -1.79 2.60
CA GLN A 193 14.81 -1.73 2.48
C GLN A 193 15.53 -2.27 3.72
N GLU A 194 15.06 -1.94 4.93
CA GLU A 194 15.72 -2.31 6.19
C GLU A 194 15.45 -3.76 6.61
N LYS A 195 14.25 -4.28 6.33
CA LYS A 195 13.89 -5.65 6.69
C LYS A 195 14.30 -6.59 5.57
N GLU A 196 15.26 -7.48 5.82
CA GLU A 196 15.72 -8.46 4.82
C GLU A 196 15.09 -9.86 5.01
N SER A 197 13.89 -9.94 5.60
CA SER A 197 13.16 -11.20 5.78
C SER A 197 11.95 -11.32 4.85
N VAL A 198 11.67 -12.54 4.37
CA VAL A 198 10.50 -12.80 3.50
C VAL A 198 9.19 -12.56 4.25
N GLU A 199 9.19 -12.80 5.57
CA GLU A 199 8.10 -12.48 6.48
C GLU A 199 7.74 -10.99 6.45
N ALA A 200 8.74 -10.12 6.55
CA ALA A 200 8.50 -8.68 6.50
C ALA A 200 8.00 -8.26 5.12
N LEU A 201 8.57 -8.83 4.07
CA LEU A 201 8.18 -8.57 2.69
C LEU A 201 6.70 -8.91 2.45
N GLU A 202 6.21 -10.04 2.97
CA GLU A 202 4.79 -10.41 2.89
C GLU A 202 3.86 -9.47 3.61
N LEU A 203 4.28 -8.94 4.75
CA LEU A 203 3.48 -7.97 5.51
C LEU A 203 3.45 -6.60 4.83
N LEU A 204 4.55 -6.21 4.16
CA LEU A 204 4.71 -4.90 3.52
C LEU A 204 4.13 -4.84 2.11
N LEU A 205 4.15 -5.94 1.34
CA LEU A 205 3.65 -5.96 -0.03
C LEU A 205 2.20 -5.48 -0.17
N PRO A 206 1.23 -5.95 0.64
CA PRO A 206 -0.14 -5.46 0.59
C PRO A 206 -0.24 -3.94 0.83
N ILE A 207 0.56 -3.40 1.74
CA ILE A 207 0.60 -1.96 2.02
C ILE A 207 1.11 -1.21 0.78
N LEU A 208 2.19 -1.69 0.14
CA LEU A 208 2.76 -1.07 -1.04
C LEU A 208 1.81 -1.10 -2.26
N LEU A 209 1.05 -2.19 -2.42
CA LEU A 209 0.05 -2.29 -3.49
C LEU A 209 -1.07 -1.25 -3.32
N GLU A 210 -1.52 -0.99 -2.11
CA GLU A 210 -2.51 0.07 -1.83
C GLU A 210 -1.93 1.48 -2.04
N LEU A 211 -0.63 1.66 -1.85
CA LEU A 211 0.07 2.93 -2.04
C LEU A 211 0.54 3.15 -3.49
N ILE A 212 0.32 2.20 -4.39
CA ILE A 212 0.99 2.16 -5.70
C ILE A 212 0.69 3.38 -6.56
N ASP A 213 -0.54 3.88 -6.52
CA ASP A 213 -0.93 5.07 -7.27
C ASP A 213 -0.16 6.29 -6.75
N GLY A 214 -0.03 6.45 -5.43
CA GLY A 214 0.75 7.51 -4.82
C GLY A 214 2.25 7.41 -5.15
N ILE A 215 2.80 6.20 -5.17
CA ILE A 215 4.19 5.93 -5.53
C ILE A 215 4.45 6.27 -7.00
N SER A 216 3.56 5.86 -7.91
CA SER A 216 3.69 6.07 -9.36
C SER A 216 3.72 7.55 -9.76
N MET A 217 3.18 8.43 -8.92
CA MET A 217 3.17 9.88 -9.13
C MET A 217 4.47 10.57 -8.71
N SER A 218 5.38 9.85 -8.03
CA SER A 218 6.66 10.37 -7.55
C SER A 218 7.82 9.60 -8.17
N GLN A 219 8.63 10.30 -8.96
CA GLN A 219 9.78 9.68 -9.63
C GLN A 219 10.77 9.07 -8.62
N THR A 220 10.99 9.73 -7.48
CA THR A 220 11.91 9.25 -6.44
C THR A 220 11.39 7.96 -5.80
N HIS A 221 10.13 7.94 -5.39
CA HIS A 221 9.51 6.76 -4.76
C HIS A 221 9.39 5.60 -5.74
N SER A 222 9.00 5.89 -6.98
CA SER A 222 8.94 4.93 -8.07
C SER A 222 10.29 4.28 -8.32
N ARG A 223 11.37 5.08 -8.42
CA ARG A 223 12.73 4.57 -8.60
C ARG A 223 13.15 3.64 -7.46
N MET A 224 12.95 4.09 -6.21
CA MET A 224 13.28 3.29 -5.03
C MET A 224 12.51 1.96 -5.01
N LEU A 225 11.20 1.98 -5.32
CA LEU A 225 10.40 0.76 -5.36
C LEU A 225 10.92 -0.22 -6.41
N VAL A 226 11.19 0.23 -7.64
CA VAL A 226 11.71 -0.63 -8.71
C VAL A 226 13.05 -1.26 -8.32
N GLU A 227 13.97 -0.47 -7.78
CA GLU A 227 15.27 -0.96 -7.31
C GLU A 227 15.12 -2.02 -6.21
N LEU A 228 14.27 -1.77 -5.21
CA LEU A 228 14.01 -2.72 -4.12
C LEU A 228 13.34 -4.01 -4.62
N CYS A 229 12.35 -3.91 -5.50
CA CYS A 229 11.69 -5.09 -6.09
C CYS A 229 12.69 -5.95 -6.87
N LEU A 230 13.57 -5.34 -7.67
CA LEU A 230 14.61 -6.06 -8.41
C LEU A 230 15.65 -6.70 -7.47
N GLN A 231 16.07 -5.99 -6.42
CA GLN A 231 16.97 -6.55 -5.40
C GLN A 231 16.34 -7.78 -4.72
N TRP A 232 15.07 -7.68 -4.33
CA TRP A 232 14.34 -8.79 -3.74
C TRP A 232 14.17 -9.98 -4.69
N LEU A 233 13.83 -9.75 -5.96
CA LEU A 233 13.77 -10.83 -6.95
C LEU A 233 15.12 -11.53 -7.14
N ARG A 234 16.23 -10.80 -7.16
CA ARG A 234 17.58 -11.39 -7.21
C ARG A 234 17.89 -12.22 -5.96
N LYS A 235 17.46 -11.77 -4.78
CA LYS A 235 17.60 -12.51 -3.52
C LYS A 235 16.76 -13.78 -3.49
N LEU A 236 15.54 -13.74 -4.03
CA LEU A 236 14.64 -14.90 -4.10
C LEU A 236 15.05 -15.90 -5.19
N TYR A 237 15.66 -15.43 -6.29
CA TYR A 237 16.16 -16.25 -7.40
C TYR A 237 17.65 -16.02 -7.71
N PRO A 238 18.58 -16.39 -6.80
CA PRO A 238 20.00 -16.13 -6.98
C PRO A 238 20.63 -16.90 -8.16
N LEU A 239 19.97 -17.95 -8.66
CA LEU A 239 20.45 -18.80 -9.76
C LEU A 239 19.66 -18.64 -11.07
N GLY A 240 18.78 -17.65 -11.19
CA GLY A 240 17.97 -17.43 -12.40
C GLY A 240 16.98 -18.56 -12.71
N HIS A 241 16.74 -19.46 -11.76
CA HIS A 241 15.83 -20.58 -11.95
C HIS A 241 14.39 -20.10 -11.81
N VAL A 242 13.63 -20.18 -12.89
CA VAL A 242 12.17 -20.02 -12.87
C VAL A 242 11.58 -21.07 -11.93
N PRO A 243 10.63 -20.70 -11.05
CA PRO A 243 10.03 -21.66 -10.13
C PRO A 243 9.38 -22.81 -10.91
N SER A 244 9.71 -24.04 -10.50
CA SER A 244 9.09 -25.24 -11.05
C SER A 244 7.57 -25.20 -10.81
N ILE A 245 6.80 -25.56 -11.83
CA ILE A 245 5.34 -25.69 -11.77
C ILE A 245 5.02 -26.81 -10.78
N GLY A 246 4.85 -26.46 -9.50
CA GLY A 246 4.61 -27.42 -8.42
C GLY A 246 5.07 -26.95 -7.05
N ASP A 247 6.06 -26.06 -6.97
CA ASP A 247 6.53 -25.53 -5.68
C ASP A 247 5.64 -24.37 -5.21
N ASN A 248 4.63 -24.68 -4.41
CA ASN A 248 3.86 -23.70 -3.62
C ASN A 248 4.70 -23.14 -2.44
N SER A 249 5.99 -22.89 -2.68
CA SER A 249 6.84 -22.28 -1.66
C SER A 249 6.38 -20.84 -1.45
N ARG A 250 6.35 -20.44 -0.18
CA ARG A 250 6.07 -19.08 0.28
C ARG A 250 6.81 -18.01 -0.55
N ASN A 251 8.09 -18.26 -0.82
CA ASN A 251 8.96 -17.40 -1.63
C ASN A 251 8.44 -17.21 -3.07
N ASN A 252 7.82 -18.24 -3.66
CA ASN A 252 7.29 -18.16 -5.02
C ASN A 252 6.05 -17.26 -5.12
N GLN A 253 5.19 -17.23 -4.09
CA GLN A 253 4.02 -16.36 -4.07
C GLN A 253 4.42 -14.87 -3.95
N VAL A 254 5.40 -14.60 -3.08
CA VAL A 254 5.97 -13.28 -2.88
C VAL A 254 6.67 -12.80 -4.14
N ALA A 255 7.47 -13.66 -4.76
CA ALA A 255 8.12 -13.37 -6.02
C ALA A 255 7.14 -13.11 -7.17
N ASP A 256 6.09 -13.92 -7.31
CA ASP A 256 5.03 -13.69 -8.31
C ASP A 256 4.35 -12.33 -8.13
N THR A 257 4.09 -11.94 -6.87
CA THR A 257 3.55 -10.61 -6.54
C THR A 257 4.52 -9.50 -6.96
N LEU A 258 5.83 -9.65 -6.69
CA LEU A 258 6.86 -8.70 -7.11
C LEU A 258 6.99 -8.59 -8.63
N VAL A 259 6.91 -9.72 -9.34
CA VAL A 259 6.93 -9.75 -10.81
C VAL A 259 5.73 -8.99 -11.37
N LYS A 260 4.52 -9.27 -10.89
CA LYS A 260 3.29 -8.56 -11.31
C LYS A 260 3.36 -7.08 -11.01
N LEU A 261 3.91 -6.70 -9.85
CA LEU A 261 4.13 -5.31 -9.48
C LEU A 261 5.10 -4.62 -10.46
N LEU A 262 6.23 -5.24 -10.77
CA LEU A 262 7.18 -4.69 -11.76
C LEU A 262 6.57 -4.59 -13.15
N GLN A 263 5.82 -5.60 -13.59
CA GLN A 263 5.10 -5.57 -14.87
C GLN A 263 4.11 -4.42 -14.94
N TYR A 264 3.35 -4.18 -13.86
CA TYR A 264 2.47 -3.01 -13.75
C TYR A 264 3.26 -1.70 -13.85
N LEU A 265 4.37 -1.58 -13.12
CA LEU A 265 5.20 -0.37 -13.13
C LEU A 265 5.82 -0.11 -14.50
N VAL A 266 6.27 -1.14 -15.23
CA VAL A 266 6.78 -0.98 -16.61
C VAL A 266 5.74 -0.31 -17.50
N LEU A 267 4.46 -0.66 -17.34
CA LEU A 267 3.36 -0.09 -18.12
C LEU A 267 2.98 1.33 -17.68
N VAL A 268 2.98 1.60 -16.38
CA VAL A 268 2.47 2.88 -15.83
C VAL A 268 3.55 3.97 -15.78
N ILE A 269 4.81 3.60 -15.57
CA ILE A 269 5.93 4.53 -15.41
C ILE A 269 7.17 4.14 -16.24
N PRO A 270 7.06 3.94 -17.57
CA PRO A 270 8.15 3.47 -18.42
C PRO A 270 9.40 4.38 -18.36
N ASP A 271 9.20 5.69 -18.19
CA ASP A 271 10.29 6.67 -18.06
C ASP A 271 11.21 6.39 -16.86
N THR A 272 10.67 5.81 -15.78
CA THR A 272 11.48 5.41 -14.61
C THR A 272 12.47 4.30 -14.98
N PHE A 273 12.05 3.36 -15.83
CA PHE A 273 12.90 2.27 -16.31
C PHE A 273 13.92 2.73 -17.34
N VAL A 274 13.58 3.72 -18.18
CA VAL A 274 14.56 4.35 -19.09
C VAL A 274 15.68 5.03 -18.30
N ALA A 275 15.32 5.70 -17.20
CA ALA A 275 16.28 6.41 -16.38
C ALA A 275 17.03 5.50 -15.39
N LEU A 276 16.69 4.20 -15.33
CA LEU A 276 17.34 3.20 -14.50
C LEU A 276 18.17 2.25 -15.39
N ASP A 277 19.44 2.07 -15.05
CA ASP A 277 20.30 1.06 -15.70
C ASP A 277 19.99 -0.35 -15.16
N CYS A 278 18.73 -0.78 -15.32
CA CYS A 278 18.19 -2.01 -14.75
C CYS A 278 18.01 -3.16 -15.76
N PHE A 279 18.41 -2.94 -17.01
CA PHE A 279 18.35 -3.93 -18.09
C PHE A 279 19.63 -4.79 -18.19
N PRO A 280 19.52 -6.08 -18.58
CA PRO A 280 18.27 -6.78 -18.88
C PRO A 280 17.46 -7.07 -17.61
N LEU A 281 16.15 -6.86 -17.68
CA LEU A 281 15.25 -7.23 -16.58
C LEU A 281 15.25 -8.77 -16.41
N PRO A 282 14.97 -9.28 -15.19
CA PRO A 282 14.83 -10.72 -14.98
C PRO A 282 13.83 -11.32 -15.98
N GLN A 283 14.14 -12.49 -16.55
CA GLN A 283 13.33 -13.12 -17.60
C GLN A 283 11.86 -13.30 -17.19
N CYS A 284 11.58 -13.54 -15.91
CA CYS A 284 10.20 -13.65 -15.39
C CYS A 284 9.40 -12.33 -15.46
N VAL A 285 10.07 -11.19 -15.54
CA VAL A 285 9.45 -9.86 -15.70
C VAL A 285 9.25 -9.56 -17.19
N SER A 286 10.25 -9.85 -18.03
CA SER A 286 10.23 -9.58 -19.48
C SER A 286 9.33 -10.53 -20.26
N LEU A 287 9.31 -11.80 -19.90
CA LEU A 287 8.38 -12.79 -20.45
C LEU A 287 7.21 -12.91 -19.49
N GLY A 288 6.06 -12.38 -19.89
CA GLY A 288 4.78 -12.81 -19.31
C GLY A 288 4.80 -14.33 -19.22
N GLY A 289 4.63 -14.84 -18.00
CA GLY A 289 5.17 -16.13 -17.58
C GLY A 289 5.03 -17.27 -18.60
N SER A 290 6.12 -18.03 -18.75
CA SER A 290 6.23 -19.34 -19.42
C SER A 290 6.79 -19.33 -20.86
N GLU A 291 8.12 -19.43 -20.96
CA GLU A 291 8.77 -20.16 -22.05
C GLU A 291 9.27 -21.52 -21.54
N SER A 292 8.47 -22.56 -21.79
CA SER A 292 9.00 -23.92 -21.88
C SER A 292 9.78 -24.02 -23.19
N SER A 293 11.07 -24.33 -23.05
CA SER A 293 12.00 -24.65 -24.12
C SER A 293 11.38 -25.60 -25.14
N ALA A 294 11.31 -25.15 -26.39
CA ALA A 294 10.93 -25.98 -27.52
C ALA A 294 11.95 -27.13 -27.69
N ILE A 295 11.54 -28.35 -27.36
CA ILE A 295 12.09 -29.57 -27.95
C ILE A 295 10.93 -30.26 -28.63
N GLU A 296 10.84 -30.16 -29.96
CA GLU A 296 10.08 -31.12 -30.75
C GLU A 296 10.94 -31.58 -31.92
N SER A 297 11.56 -32.73 -31.67
CA SER A 297 12.01 -33.70 -32.65
C SER A 297 10.83 -34.34 -33.37
N SER A 298 10.85 -34.22 -34.71
CA SER A 298 10.35 -35.13 -35.74
C SER A 298 9.31 -36.22 -35.41
N SER A 299 8.12 -36.02 -35.99
CA SER A 299 7.39 -36.87 -36.97
C SER A 299 7.06 -38.36 -36.72
N ASN A 300 5.79 -38.66 -37.05
CA ASN A 300 5.12 -39.94 -37.38
C ASN A 300 4.60 -40.73 -36.16
N ASP A 301 3.39 -41.31 -36.11
CA ASP A 301 2.58 -41.90 -37.17
C ASP A 301 1.09 -42.07 -36.76
N LEU A 302 0.28 -42.43 -37.76
CA LEU A 302 -1.17 -42.51 -37.92
C LEU A 302 -1.90 -43.64 -37.14
N GLY A 303 -3.17 -43.43 -36.75
CA GLY A 303 -4.07 -44.50 -36.33
C GLY A 303 -5.49 -44.07 -35.91
N ARG A 304 -6.46 -44.24 -36.81
CA ARG A 304 -7.90 -43.90 -36.74
C ARG A 304 -8.72 -45.02 -36.07
N VAL A 305 -9.81 -44.70 -35.35
CA VAL A 305 -11.18 -45.29 -35.46
C VAL A 305 -12.14 -44.69 -34.40
N ASN A 306 -13.39 -44.44 -34.83
CA ASN A 306 -14.50 -43.77 -34.12
C ASN A 306 -15.37 -44.76 -33.30
N SER A 307 -15.98 -44.32 -32.19
CA SER A 307 -17.45 -44.31 -32.00
C SER A 307 -17.92 -43.75 -30.63
N VAL A 308 -18.64 -42.63 -30.70
CA VAL A 308 -19.83 -42.17 -29.94
C VAL A 308 -20.24 -42.92 -28.66
N VAL A 309 -20.24 -42.24 -27.50
CA VAL A 309 -21.40 -41.96 -26.62
C VAL A 309 -21.10 -40.66 -25.84
N GLU A 310 -22.12 -39.81 -25.72
CA GLU A 310 -22.13 -38.46 -25.14
C GLU A 310 -21.48 -38.35 -23.75
N ASP A 311 -20.50 -37.44 -23.62
CA ASP A 311 -20.16 -36.85 -22.33
C ASP A 311 -19.77 -35.37 -22.49
N ARG A 312 -20.16 -34.59 -21.49
CA ARG A 312 -20.34 -33.14 -21.46
C ARG A 312 -19.03 -32.38 -21.25
N SER A 313 -17.96 -32.74 -21.96
CA SER A 313 -16.63 -32.18 -21.71
C SER A 313 -15.85 -31.88 -22.99
N ILE A 314 -16.05 -30.68 -23.56
CA ILE A 314 -15.16 -30.03 -24.54
C ILE A 314 -15.33 -28.51 -24.32
N MET A 315 -14.37 -27.78 -23.76
CA MET A 315 -13.18 -27.33 -24.48
C MET A 315 -11.96 -27.18 -23.56
N TYR A 316 -11.11 -28.21 -23.54
CA TYR A 316 -9.67 -27.98 -23.65
C TYR A 316 -9.29 -28.32 -25.08
N ALA A 317 -9.19 -27.28 -25.90
CA ALA A 317 -8.54 -27.35 -27.19
C ALA A 317 -7.87 -26.01 -27.49
N LYS A 318 -6.53 -26.06 -27.48
CA LYS A 318 -5.65 -25.39 -28.44
C LYS A 318 -5.68 -23.85 -28.46
N GLY A 319 -4.59 -23.28 -27.94
CA GLY A 319 -4.18 -21.90 -28.24
C GLY A 319 -3.73 -21.15 -27.00
N LYS A 320 -2.40 -21.13 -26.78
CA LYS A 320 -1.74 -20.16 -25.90
C LYS A 320 -2.18 -18.74 -26.33
N ARG A 321 -3.15 -18.15 -25.62
CA ARG A 321 -3.37 -16.70 -25.70
C ARG A 321 -2.55 -16.08 -24.58
N LYS A 322 -1.46 -15.39 -24.95
CA LYS A 322 -0.88 -14.36 -24.09
C LYS A 322 -2.02 -13.46 -23.65
N THR A 323 -2.12 -13.19 -22.36
CA THR A 323 -3.12 -12.21 -21.89
C THR A 323 -2.76 -10.84 -22.49
N TYR A 324 -3.74 -9.97 -22.77
CA TYR A 324 -3.47 -8.64 -23.35
C TYR A 324 -2.43 -7.84 -22.54
N SER A 325 -2.34 -8.08 -21.23
CA SER A 325 -1.36 -7.50 -20.32
C SER A 325 0.08 -7.95 -20.61
N GLU A 326 0.30 -9.22 -20.95
CA GLU A 326 1.65 -9.77 -21.19
C GLU A 326 2.24 -9.29 -22.52
N VAL A 327 1.39 -9.09 -23.54
CA VAL A 327 1.82 -8.51 -24.82
C VAL A 327 2.27 -7.06 -24.63
N GLY A 328 1.53 -6.28 -23.84
CA GLY A 328 1.88 -4.88 -23.55
C GLY A 328 3.19 -4.72 -22.79
N VAL A 329 3.53 -5.65 -21.87
CA VAL A 329 4.79 -5.60 -21.12
C VAL A 329 5.99 -5.84 -22.03
N VAL A 330 5.94 -6.87 -22.90
CA VAL A 330 7.02 -7.19 -23.83
C VAL A 330 7.29 -6.01 -24.78
N GLU A 331 6.24 -5.46 -25.37
CA GLU A 331 6.35 -4.30 -26.26
C GLU A 331 6.94 -3.08 -25.54
N SER A 332 6.52 -2.84 -24.29
CA SER A 332 7.04 -1.73 -23.48
C SER A 332 8.53 -1.92 -23.15
N VAL A 333 8.95 -3.14 -22.81
CA VAL A 333 10.35 -3.49 -22.56
C VAL A 333 11.20 -3.23 -23.81
N ASP A 334 10.77 -3.73 -24.98
CA ASP A 334 11.47 -3.52 -26.25
C ASP A 334 11.61 -2.02 -26.59
N LEU A 335 10.55 -1.24 -26.37
CA LEU A 335 10.57 0.22 -26.57
C LEU A 335 11.54 0.93 -25.62
N ILE A 336 11.58 0.52 -24.35
CA ILE A 336 12.51 1.08 -23.35
C ILE A 336 13.96 0.75 -23.74
N GLU A 337 14.28 -0.49 -24.12
CA GLU A 337 15.63 -0.87 -24.53
C GLU A 337 16.09 -0.11 -25.79
N LYS A 338 15.21 -0.01 -26.81
CA LYS A 338 15.50 0.77 -28.02
C LYS A 338 15.74 2.25 -27.70
N ARG A 339 15.00 2.80 -26.75
CA ARG A 339 15.15 4.17 -26.28
C ARG A 339 16.46 4.37 -25.54
N ASN A 340 16.83 3.45 -24.65
CA ASN A 340 18.09 3.52 -23.92
C ASN A 340 19.29 3.42 -24.87
N ALA A 341 19.24 2.53 -25.87
CA ALA A 341 20.25 2.44 -26.92
C ALA A 341 20.36 3.74 -27.76
N SER A 342 19.22 4.36 -28.08
CA SER A 342 19.19 5.65 -28.80
C SER A 342 19.82 6.77 -27.97
N LEU A 343 19.49 6.87 -26.67
CA LEU A 343 20.09 7.85 -25.75
C LEU A 343 21.59 7.62 -25.58
N ALA A 344 22.03 6.38 -25.38
CA ALA A 344 23.45 6.02 -25.29
C ALA A 344 24.21 6.42 -26.56
N SER A 345 23.61 6.23 -27.75
CA SER A 345 24.22 6.66 -29.01
C SER A 345 24.32 8.17 -29.14
N ALA A 346 23.33 8.93 -28.64
CA ALA A 346 23.33 10.39 -28.67
C ALA A 346 24.40 11.01 -27.75
N VAL A 347 24.72 10.34 -26.64
CA VAL A 347 25.74 10.76 -25.66
C VAL A 347 27.14 10.23 -26.01
N SER A 348 27.31 9.58 -27.17
CA SER A 348 28.61 9.03 -27.56
C SER A 348 29.71 10.11 -27.68
N PRO A 349 30.95 9.82 -27.24
CA PRO A 349 32.05 10.80 -27.21
C PRO A 349 32.35 11.46 -28.57
N THR A 350 32.05 10.75 -29.68
CA THR A 350 32.22 11.24 -31.05
C THR A 350 31.19 12.30 -31.45
N LEU A 351 29.99 12.28 -30.86
CA LEU A 351 28.94 13.30 -31.01
C LEU A 351 29.16 14.49 -30.08
N LEU A 352 29.64 14.27 -28.85
CA LEU A 352 30.05 15.34 -27.93
C LEU A 352 31.18 16.21 -28.48
N ARG A 353 32.02 15.67 -29.37
CA ARG A 353 33.06 16.44 -30.09
C ARG A 353 32.49 17.37 -31.17
N ASN A 354 31.22 17.22 -31.54
CA ASN A 354 30.57 17.94 -32.63
C ASN A 354 29.40 18.79 -32.09
N ASN A 355 29.55 20.13 -32.19
CA ASN A 355 28.57 21.20 -32.00
C ASN A 355 27.27 20.86 -31.23
N GLU A 356 27.07 21.51 -30.08
CA GLU A 356 25.93 21.41 -29.16
C GLU A 356 24.54 21.30 -29.85
N GLY A 357 24.33 21.99 -30.97
CA GLY A 357 23.08 21.91 -31.74
C GLY A 357 22.71 20.52 -32.27
N LYS A 358 23.70 19.66 -32.60
CA LYS A 358 23.44 18.27 -33.02
C LYS A 358 23.03 17.39 -31.85
N ILE A 359 23.52 17.68 -30.66
CA ILE A 359 23.16 16.98 -29.41
C ILE A 359 21.72 17.31 -29.04
N VAL A 360 21.36 18.60 -29.08
CA VAL A 360 19.98 19.06 -28.82
C VAL A 360 19.00 18.45 -29.83
N GLN A 361 19.34 18.44 -31.12
CA GLN A 361 18.48 17.84 -32.16
C GLN A 361 18.30 16.32 -31.99
N ALA A 362 19.35 15.59 -31.55
CA ALA A 362 19.26 14.17 -31.26
C ALA A 362 18.41 13.89 -30.00
N LEU A 363 18.55 14.72 -28.96
CA LEU A 363 17.72 14.65 -27.75
C LEU A 363 16.25 15.00 -28.03
N ASP A 364 15.98 16.00 -28.87
CA ASP A 364 14.63 16.38 -29.30
C ASP A 364 13.98 15.28 -30.13
N LYS A 365 14.74 14.59 -30.99
CA LYS A 365 14.24 13.41 -31.72
C LYS A 365 13.91 12.26 -30.78
N ALA A 366 14.73 12.04 -29.75
CA ALA A 366 14.43 11.08 -28.70
C ALA A 366 13.21 11.50 -27.85
N HIS A 367 12.96 12.81 -27.68
CA HIS A 367 11.77 13.35 -27.01
C HIS A 367 10.49 13.29 -27.85
N GLY A 368 10.56 13.56 -29.16
CA GLY A 368 9.41 13.59 -30.05
C GLY A 368 8.69 12.25 -30.15
N ASN A 369 9.44 11.14 -30.24
CA ASN A 369 8.89 9.79 -30.26
C ASN A 369 8.12 9.41 -28.96
N ILE A 370 8.36 10.13 -27.85
CA ILE A 370 7.67 9.89 -26.56
C ILE A 370 6.19 10.27 -26.64
N THR A 371 5.89 11.41 -27.27
CA THR A 371 4.55 12.01 -27.18
C THR A 371 3.55 11.41 -28.15
N SER A 372 4.01 10.78 -29.23
CA SER A 372 3.17 9.98 -30.13
C SER A 372 2.79 8.64 -29.51
N ASP A 373 3.75 7.98 -28.87
CA ASP A 373 3.63 6.56 -28.51
C ASP A 373 3.00 6.38 -27.11
N ASN A 374 3.19 7.33 -26.18
CA ASN A 374 2.52 7.29 -24.87
C ASN A 374 1.03 7.69 -24.94
N LYS A 375 0.61 8.48 -25.94
CA LYS A 375 -0.80 8.88 -26.10
C LYS A 375 -1.70 7.72 -26.53
N SER A 376 -1.17 6.74 -27.25
CA SER A 376 -1.94 5.56 -27.68
C SER A 376 -2.19 4.58 -26.52
N PHE A 377 -1.23 4.44 -25.59
CA PHE A 377 -1.37 3.55 -24.43
C PHE A 377 -2.15 4.14 -23.26
N SER A 378 -2.05 5.45 -23.00
CA SER A 378 -2.76 6.09 -21.88
C SER A 378 -4.29 6.01 -21.98
N SER A 379 -4.85 5.76 -23.17
CA SER A 379 -6.30 5.62 -23.36
C SER A 379 -6.86 4.26 -22.89
N ASN A 380 -6.01 3.30 -22.49
CA ASN A 380 -6.39 1.94 -22.10
C ASN A 380 -6.01 1.59 -20.64
N LYS A 381 -6.17 2.50 -19.68
CA LYS A 381 -5.96 2.19 -18.25
C LYS A 381 -7.03 1.21 -17.73
N VAL A 382 -6.64 -0.05 -17.56
CA VAL A 382 -7.43 -1.06 -16.83
C VAL A 382 -7.21 -0.86 -15.33
N HIS A 383 -8.26 -0.51 -14.60
CA HIS A 383 -8.26 -0.51 -13.14
C HIS A 383 -8.08 -1.94 -12.61
N MET A 384 -7.11 -2.15 -11.73
CA MET A 384 -7.07 -3.37 -10.92
C MET A 384 -8.28 -3.37 -9.98
N CYS A 385 -9.10 -4.42 -10.07
CA CYS A 385 -10.14 -4.68 -9.07
C CYS A 385 -9.48 -5.15 -7.77
N PRO A 386 -9.98 -4.72 -6.60
CA PRO A 386 -9.48 -5.19 -5.32
C PRO A 386 -9.78 -6.69 -5.16
N MET A 387 -8.75 -7.47 -4.82
CA MET A 387 -8.89 -8.88 -4.45
C MET A 387 -9.73 -9.00 -3.16
N PRO A 388 -10.68 -9.95 -3.08
CA PRO A 388 -11.38 -10.22 -1.84
C PRO A 388 -10.44 -10.91 -0.85
N LEU A 389 -10.23 -10.28 0.31
CA LEU A 389 -9.63 -10.93 1.47
C LEU A 389 -10.60 -12.01 1.99
N GLN A 390 -10.15 -13.26 2.02
CA GLN A 390 -10.77 -14.34 2.80
C GLN A 390 -10.17 -14.41 4.19
#